data_AF-A0A9D4R293-F1
#
_entry.id   AF-A0A9D4R293-F1
#
_cell.length_a   1.000
_cell.length_b   1.000
_cell.length_c   1.000
_cell.angle_alpha   90.00
_cell.angle_beta   90.00
_cell.angle_gamma   90.00
#
_symmetry.space_group_name_H-M   'P 1'
#
loop_
_entity.id
_entity.type
_entity.pdbx_description
1 polymer ?
#
loop_
_entity_poly.entity_id
_entity_poly.type
_entity_poly.pdbx_seq_one_letter_code
_entity_poly.pdbx_strand_id
1 'polypeptide(L)'
;MGEKDVWPANESNPGLEKCYQHPDKDIELFCEDHSRLCCLLCQFNDHRSCERVVFVAKKEKGFLPTADIETITANIERQLIHVREMMSFRDKNNTSSQESYEKTSEDIKALRKNFEEMFDKIEKNTMRDLDRKMGELQDTLKSDMANLSQLDANLKRLNSAVSNQKRKGDPLTFMMEMKYMEIMHISEIILDDLDESNDAAITFECNTEIGSVVGQFLTFGEFFLSKNPSMNTEIYASCRESEEHGIKMSHERVCDIRGICELSNGTLVIADRKNSSIKVLDNNYHVVNCMALSFPPNDICCVSSTKVAVAVNSMNGGQILIINITTKNVTVENTYEFKHKCNGIITSSEYSLFITTNTALLHYKMNAAMEFIGTIHEDTSSFLTVNKCAKRTNRQKVYVTNYNHNQVLEISRNGTKEVLHVDYDLVNPTGVHVTELGQVLVCNSSSNTVLMIDGQGHGTVLADMMDGVKHPQSVYYSKMRGEIVVGQSCNRLLVIKNCI
;
A
#
# COMPACT_ATOMS: atom_id res chain seq x y z
N MET A 1 22.96 -20.56 7.70
CA MET A 1 23.22 -21.73 6.84
C MET A 1 23.45 -21.24 5.44
N GLY A 2 24.65 -21.49 4.91
CA GLY A 2 25.12 -20.99 3.62
C GLY A 2 26.52 -20.37 3.70
N GLU A 3 27.46 -21.00 4.40
CA GLU A 3 28.88 -20.76 4.14
C GLU A 3 29.15 -21.32 2.74
N LYS A 4 29.16 -20.44 1.74
CA LYS A 4 29.70 -20.76 0.42
C LYS A 4 30.66 -19.66 0.01
N ASP A 5 31.87 -20.13 -0.23
CA ASP A 5 32.94 -19.56 -1.01
C ASP A 5 33.60 -18.24 -0.57
N VAL A 6 34.41 -18.28 0.51
CA VAL A 6 35.33 -17.18 0.89
C VAL A 6 36.76 -17.55 0.46
N TRP A 7 37.50 -16.64 -0.20
CA TRP A 7 38.92 -16.83 -0.54
C TRP A 7 39.79 -16.80 0.73
N PRO A 8 40.56 -17.85 1.04
CA PRO A 8 41.48 -17.79 2.16
C PRO A 8 42.58 -16.78 1.85
N ALA A 9 42.76 -15.79 2.73
CA ALA A 9 43.84 -14.81 2.60
C ALA A 9 45.19 -15.52 2.78
N ASN A 10 45.87 -15.82 1.67
CA ASN A 10 47.22 -16.37 1.68
C ASN A 10 48.22 -15.23 1.44
N GLU A 11 48.89 -14.80 2.51
CA GLU A 11 50.13 -14.03 2.41
C GLU A 11 51.26 -14.99 2.01
N SER A 12 51.45 -15.32 0.72
CA SER A 12 52.70 -15.97 0.30
C SER A 12 52.93 -16.04 -1.22
N ASN A 13 54.12 -15.56 -1.61
CA ASN A 13 54.97 -15.89 -2.76
C ASN A 13 54.38 -15.78 -4.20
N PRO A 14 54.89 -14.87 -5.07
CA PRO A 14 54.32 -14.58 -6.40
C PRO A 14 54.42 -15.69 -7.48
N GLY A 15 54.66 -16.95 -7.12
CA GLY A 15 55.01 -18.01 -8.06
C GLY A 15 54.17 -19.30 -8.02
N LEU A 16 53.32 -19.51 -7.01
CA LEU A 16 52.51 -20.72 -6.89
C LEU A 16 51.13 -20.39 -6.31
N GLU A 17 50.12 -20.27 -7.17
CA GLU A 17 48.73 -20.12 -6.73
C GLU A 17 48.18 -21.46 -6.21
N LYS A 18 47.58 -21.42 -5.01
CA LYS A 18 46.93 -22.58 -4.39
C LYS A 18 45.50 -22.74 -4.87
N CYS A 19 45.05 -23.97 -4.95
CA CYS A 19 43.69 -24.30 -5.38
C CYS A 19 42.67 -23.84 -4.33
N TYR A 20 41.65 -23.13 -4.80
CA TYR A 20 40.54 -22.64 -3.99
C TYR A 20 39.84 -23.72 -3.15
N GLN A 21 39.52 -24.86 -3.77
CA GLN A 21 38.85 -25.99 -3.11
C GLN A 21 39.81 -26.89 -2.32
N HIS A 22 41.11 -26.82 -2.64
CA HIS A 22 42.14 -27.67 -2.06
C HIS A 22 43.36 -26.81 -1.70
N PRO A 23 43.33 -26.09 -0.56
CA PRO A 23 44.35 -25.09 -0.21
C PRO A 23 45.79 -25.64 -0.13
N ASP A 24 45.95 -26.94 0.11
CA ASP A 24 47.24 -27.62 0.18
C ASP A 24 47.82 -28.00 -1.19
N LYS A 25 47.11 -27.70 -2.30
CA LYS A 25 47.46 -28.16 -3.64
C LYS A 25 47.70 -26.99 -4.57
N ASP A 26 48.73 -27.14 -5.40
CA ASP A 26 49.08 -26.15 -6.41
C ASP A 26 48.15 -26.23 -7.61
N ILE A 27 47.88 -25.06 -8.20
CA ILE A 27 47.17 -24.95 -9.47
C ILE A 27 48.16 -25.27 -10.60
N GLU A 28 47.88 -26.34 -11.34
CA GLU A 28 48.73 -26.80 -12.44
C GLU A 28 47.95 -26.98 -13.74
N LEU A 29 46.62 -27.01 -13.66
CA LEU A 29 45.71 -27.35 -14.75
C LEU A 29 44.71 -26.22 -15.03
N PHE A 30 44.27 -26.15 -16.28
CA PHE A 30 43.19 -25.30 -16.74
C PHE A 30 42.14 -26.15 -17.43
N CYS A 31 40.90 -26.08 -16.95
CA CYS A 31 39.76 -26.70 -17.58
C CYS A 31 39.17 -25.72 -18.61
N GLU A 32 39.24 -26.06 -19.90
CA GLU A 32 38.70 -25.24 -20.97
C GLU A 32 37.17 -25.27 -21.00
N ASP A 33 36.58 -26.39 -20.61
CA ASP A 33 35.12 -26.57 -20.63
C ASP A 33 34.42 -25.65 -19.61
N HIS A 34 35.10 -25.30 -18.51
CA HIS A 34 34.57 -24.42 -17.46
C HIS A 34 35.29 -23.07 -17.36
N SER A 35 36.33 -22.85 -18.17
CA SER A 35 37.21 -21.67 -18.10
C SER A 35 37.74 -21.39 -16.69
N ARG A 36 38.26 -22.42 -16.00
CA ARG A 36 38.73 -22.32 -14.60
C ARG A 36 40.09 -22.96 -14.41
N LEU A 37 40.90 -22.33 -13.56
CA LEU A 37 42.12 -22.91 -13.00
C LEU A 37 41.77 -23.98 -11.96
N CYS A 38 42.49 -25.10 -11.99
CA CYS A 38 42.20 -26.24 -11.12
C CYS A 38 43.49 -27.02 -10.76
N CYS A 39 43.46 -27.75 -9.64
CA CYS A 39 44.51 -28.70 -9.30
C CYS A 39 44.16 -30.12 -9.78
N LEU A 40 45.12 -31.04 -9.66
CA LEU A 40 44.91 -32.45 -10.01
C LEU A 40 43.70 -33.08 -9.29
N LEU A 41 43.44 -32.72 -8.03
CA LEU A 41 42.29 -33.25 -7.29
C LEU A 41 40.94 -32.75 -7.83
N CYS A 42 40.86 -31.49 -8.24
CA CYS A 42 39.68 -30.96 -8.94
C CYS A 42 39.45 -31.68 -10.27
N GLN A 43 40.51 -32.06 -10.99
CA GLN A 43 40.37 -32.85 -12.21
C GLN A 43 39.71 -34.20 -11.95
N PHE A 44 40.09 -34.90 -10.88
CA PHE A 44 39.54 -36.21 -10.56
C PHE A 44 38.11 -36.14 -10.01
N ASN A 45 37.75 -35.07 -9.29
CA ASN A 45 36.46 -34.95 -8.62
C ASN A 45 35.45 -34.19 -9.48
N ASP A 46 35.74 -32.92 -9.79
CA ASP A 46 34.75 -31.98 -10.33
C ASP A 46 34.86 -31.81 -11.85
N HIS A 47 36.02 -32.11 -12.44
CA HIS A 47 36.25 -32.00 -13.89
C HIS A 47 36.52 -33.36 -14.56
N ARG A 48 36.09 -34.46 -13.93
CA ARG A 48 36.31 -35.82 -14.45
C ARG A 48 35.66 -36.06 -15.81
N SER A 49 34.52 -35.40 -16.04
CA SER A 49 33.74 -35.48 -17.27
C SER A 49 34.14 -34.43 -18.31
N CYS A 50 35.13 -33.58 -18.01
CA CYS A 50 35.63 -32.57 -18.94
C CYS A 50 36.64 -33.20 -19.90
N GLU A 51 36.47 -32.96 -21.19
CA GLU A 51 37.33 -33.51 -22.23
C GLU A 51 38.58 -32.66 -22.44
N ARG A 52 38.53 -31.38 -22.05
CA ARG A 52 39.60 -30.41 -22.29
C ARG A 52 40.15 -29.84 -20.98
N VAL A 53 40.98 -30.64 -20.31
CA VAL A 53 41.79 -30.21 -19.15
C VAL A 53 43.27 -30.29 -19.53
N VAL A 54 43.95 -29.15 -19.50
CA VAL A 54 45.35 -29.03 -19.96
C VAL A 54 46.23 -28.41 -18.89
N PHE A 55 47.52 -28.73 -18.91
CA PHE A 55 48.49 -28.05 -18.05
C PHE A 55 48.61 -26.57 -18.44
N VAL A 56 48.59 -25.68 -17.44
CA VAL A 56 48.70 -24.23 -17.65
C VAL A 56 49.97 -23.89 -18.44
N ALA A 57 51.10 -24.51 -18.09
CA ALA A 57 52.39 -24.34 -18.78
C ALA A 57 52.38 -24.78 -20.26
N LYS A 58 51.46 -25.68 -20.67
CA LYS A 58 51.30 -26.05 -22.08
C LYS A 58 50.41 -25.07 -22.84
N LYS A 59 49.47 -24.41 -22.15
CA LYS A 59 48.54 -23.45 -22.75
C LYS A 59 49.18 -22.09 -23.02
N GLU A 60 50.22 -21.73 -22.26
CA GLU A 60 51.02 -20.51 -22.46
C GLU A 60 51.56 -20.37 -23.89
N LYS A 61 51.98 -21.49 -24.52
CA LYS A 61 52.60 -21.50 -25.87
C LYS A 61 51.66 -21.19 -27.04
N GLY A 62 50.41 -20.80 -26.78
CA GLY A 62 49.46 -20.34 -27.80
C GLY A 62 48.42 -19.36 -27.26
N PHE A 63 48.62 -18.82 -26.05
CA PHE A 63 47.69 -17.88 -25.42
C PHE A 63 47.98 -16.45 -25.90
N LEU A 64 47.04 -15.86 -26.62
CA LEU A 64 47.01 -14.42 -26.89
C LEU A 64 46.13 -13.78 -25.80
N PRO A 65 46.69 -12.96 -24.90
CA PRO A 65 45.90 -12.24 -23.91
C PRO A 65 44.82 -11.40 -24.61
N THR A 66 43.56 -11.55 -24.20
CA THR A 66 42.45 -10.74 -24.72
C THR A 66 42.48 -9.31 -24.19
N ALA A 67 43.25 -9.06 -23.14
CA ALA A 67 43.49 -7.77 -22.50
C ALA A 67 44.90 -7.78 -21.90
N ASP A 68 45.57 -6.62 -21.87
CA ASP A 68 46.86 -6.47 -21.20
C ASP A 68 46.71 -6.40 -19.67
N ILE A 69 47.84 -6.55 -18.96
CA ILE A 69 47.88 -6.51 -17.49
C ILE A 69 47.36 -5.16 -16.96
N GLU A 70 47.59 -4.08 -17.70
CA GLU A 70 47.09 -2.73 -17.34
C GLU A 70 45.55 -2.69 -17.34
N THR A 71 44.90 -3.29 -18.34
CA THR A 71 43.43 -3.40 -18.41
C THR A 71 42.88 -4.29 -17.30
N ILE A 72 43.53 -5.41 -16.99
CA ILE A 72 43.13 -6.29 -15.87
C ILE A 72 43.25 -5.54 -14.54
N THR A 73 44.35 -4.80 -14.34
CA THR A 73 44.59 -3.99 -13.14
C THR A 73 43.51 -2.93 -13.00
N ALA A 74 43.20 -2.19 -14.06
CA ALA A 74 42.13 -1.19 -14.07
C ALA A 74 40.75 -1.81 -13.79
N ASN A 75 40.48 -3.03 -14.26
CA ASN A 75 39.24 -3.75 -13.95
C ASN A 75 39.16 -4.12 -12.46
N ILE A 76 40.25 -4.62 -11.89
CA ILE A 76 40.32 -4.99 -10.47
C ILE A 76 40.17 -3.73 -9.60
N GLU A 77 40.84 -2.63 -9.92
CA GLU A 77 40.72 -1.36 -9.19
C GLU A 77 39.28 -0.84 -9.20
N ARG A 78 38.60 -0.91 -10.35
CA ARG A 78 37.17 -0.57 -10.45
C ARG A 78 36.31 -1.47 -9.57
N GLN A 79 36.54 -2.78 -9.55
CA GLN A 79 35.81 -3.71 -8.68
C GLN A 79 36.07 -3.44 -7.20
N LEU A 80 37.30 -3.11 -6.81
CA LEU A 80 37.65 -2.77 -5.43
C LEU A 80 36.93 -1.49 -4.95
N ILE A 81 36.84 -0.47 -5.80
CA ILE A 81 36.08 0.74 -5.50
C ILE A 81 34.60 0.39 -5.27
N HIS A 82 34.01 -0.38 -6.18
CA HIS A 82 32.62 -0.81 -6.10
C HIS A 82 32.31 -1.58 -4.80
N VAL A 83 33.15 -2.56 -4.44
CA VAL A 83 32.99 -3.31 -3.19
C VAL A 83 33.06 -2.40 -1.97
N ARG A 84 33.96 -1.41 -1.95
CA ARG A 84 34.05 -0.44 -0.84
C ARG A 84 32.79 0.42 -0.73
N GLU A 85 32.24 0.87 -1.85
CA GLU A 85 30.98 1.62 -1.89
C GLU A 85 29.81 0.79 -1.37
N MET A 86 29.74 -0.49 -1.75
CA MET A 86 28.73 -1.43 -1.25
C MET A 86 28.82 -1.62 0.27
N MET A 87 30.03 -1.78 0.81
CA MET A 87 30.23 -1.87 2.26
C MET A 87 29.76 -0.59 2.96
N SER A 88 30.16 0.58 2.47
CA SER A 88 29.73 1.86 3.03
C SER A 88 28.21 2.04 2.98
N PHE A 89 27.56 1.63 1.89
CA PHE A 89 26.11 1.65 1.76
C PHE A 89 25.44 0.71 2.75
N ARG A 90 25.96 -0.51 2.94
CA ARG A 90 25.44 -1.47 3.92
C ARG A 90 25.55 -0.95 5.34
N ASP A 91 26.67 -0.32 5.68
CA ASP A 91 26.87 0.29 6.99
C ASP A 91 25.84 1.41 7.22
N LYS A 92 25.68 2.32 6.26
CA LYS A 92 24.66 3.39 6.34
C LYS A 92 23.24 2.84 6.48
N ASN A 93 22.88 1.83 5.69
CA ASN A 93 21.56 1.20 5.74
C ASN A 93 21.32 0.48 7.08
N ASN A 94 22.37 -0.12 7.66
CA ASN A 94 22.28 -0.73 8.98
C ASN A 94 22.05 0.34 10.07
N THR A 95 22.80 1.44 10.02
CA THR A 95 22.60 2.58 10.93
C THR A 95 21.19 3.17 10.81
N SER A 96 20.71 3.45 9.60
CA SER A 96 19.36 4.01 9.41
C SER A 96 18.24 3.03 9.79
N SER A 97 18.44 1.72 9.58
CA SER A 97 17.50 0.70 10.02
C SER A 97 17.42 0.62 11.55
N GLN A 98 18.57 0.78 12.23
CA GLN A 98 18.64 0.83 13.68
C GLN A 98 17.94 2.07 14.24
N GLU A 99 18.20 3.25 13.66
CA GLU A 99 17.50 4.50 14.02
C GLU A 99 15.98 4.39 13.80
N SER A 100 15.55 3.79 12.69
CA SER A 100 14.13 3.57 12.41
C SER A 100 13.48 2.60 13.40
N TYR A 101 14.19 1.56 13.83
CA TYR A 101 13.74 0.64 14.88
C TYR A 101 13.54 1.37 16.21
N GLU A 102 14.52 2.17 16.63
CA GLU A 102 14.47 2.93 17.87
C GLU A 102 13.30 3.92 17.88
N LYS A 103 13.15 4.69 16.80
CA LYS A 103 12.03 5.61 16.61
C LYS A 103 10.67 4.90 16.64
N THR A 104 10.53 3.78 15.93
CA THR A 104 9.26 3.02 15.90
C THR A 104 8.92 2.49 17.29
N SER A 105 9.92 2.06 18.06
CA SER A 105 9.75 1.66 19.46
C SER A 105 9.27 2.83 20.34
N GLU A 106 9.80 4.05 20.13
CA GLU A 106 9.33 5.25 20.82
C GLU A 106 7.89 5.62 20.44
N ASP A 107 7.54 5.54 19.16
CA ASP A 107 6.17 5.82 18.68
C ASP A 107 5.15 4.85 19.30
N ILE A 108 5.50 3.55 19.43
CA ILE A 108 4.65 2.56 20.12
C ILE A 108 4.45 2.93 21.59
N LYS A 109 5.50 3.36 22.28
CA LYS A 109 5.41 3.81 23.69
C LYS A 109 4.55 5.07 23.83
N ALA A 110 4.69 6.01 22.91
CA ALA A 110 3.89 7.23 22.87
C ALA A 110 2.40 6.92 22.62
N LEU A 111 2.11 6.01 21.69
CA LEU A 111 0.74 5.58 21.41
C LEU A 111 0.09 4.92 22.64
N ARG A 112 0.81 4.05 23.34
CA ARG A 112 0.35 3.47 24.61
C ARG A 112 0.02 4.54 25.64
N LYS A 113 0.90 5.52 25.81
CA LYS A 113 0.69 6.62 26.77
C LYS A 113 -0.57 7.43 26.43
N ASN A 114 -0.83 7.69 25.14
CA ASN A 114 -2.04 8.38 24.71
C ASN A 114 -3.32 7.60 25.08
N PHE A 115 -3.31 6.26 24.97
CA PHE A 115 -4.43 5.44 25.42
C PHE A 115 -4.64 5.54 26.93
N GLU A 116 -3.56 5.46 27.71
CA GLU A 116 -3.60 5.62 29.17
C GLU A 116 -4.20 6.98 29.56
N GLU A 117 -3.77 8.07 28.93
CA GLU A 117 -4.32 9.42 29.16
C GLU A 117 -5.80 9.54 28.78
N MET A 118 -6.24 8.87 27.71
CA MET A 118 -7.65 8.81 27.33
C MET A 118 -8.48 8.05 28.37
N PHE A 119 -8.02 6.90 28.86
CA PHE A 119 -8.73 6.13 29.89
C PHE A 119 -8.82 6.89 31.21
N ASP A 120 -7.74 7.55 31.63
CA ASP A 120 -7.73 8.43 32.81
C ASP A 120 -8.79 9.54 32.70
N LYS A 121 -8.99 10.10 31.49
CA LYS A 121 -9.99 11.15 31.26
C LYS A 121 -11.40 10.61 31.35
N ILE A 122 -11.65 9.42 30.80
CA ILE A 122 -12.96 8.74 30.88
C ILE A 122 -13.27 8.43 32.35
N GLU A 123 -12.34 7.82 33.08
CA GLU A 123 -12.49 7.50 34.51
C GLU A 123 -12.81 8.76 35.33
N LYS A 124 -12.02 9.83 35.17
CA LYS A 124 -12.24 11.10 35.88
C LYS A 124 -13.62 11.70 35.58
N ASN A 125 -14.09 11.60 34.34
CA ASN A 125 -15.41 12.10 33.99
C ASN A 125 -16.53 11.26 34.61
N THR A 126 -16.41 9.92 34.54
CA THR A 126 -17.39 9.01 35.16
C THR A 126 -17.44 9.18 36.68
N MET A 127 -16.29 9.34 37.34
CA MET A 127 -16.22 9.58 38.79
C MET A 127 -16.85 10.93 39.17
N ARG A 128 -16.64 11.99 38.38
CA ARG A 128 -17.30 13.29 38.62
C ARG A 128 -18.82 13.19 38.51
N ASP A 129 -19.32 12.44 37.54
CA ASP A 129 -20.76 12.23 37.40
C ASP A 129 -21.34 11.41 38.56
N LEU A 130 -20.60 10.40 39.03
CA LEU A 130 -20.97 9.63 40.22
C LEU A 130 -21.01 10.51 41.47
N ASP A 131 -19.96 11.29 41.72
CA ASP A 131 -19.88 12.21 42.86
C ASP A 131 -21.01 13.24 42.84
N ARG A 132 -21.33 13.77 41.65
CA ARG A 132 -22.46 14.70 41.46
C ARG A 132 -23.79 14.04 41.81
N LYS A 133 -24.04 12.83 41.28
CA LYS A 133 -25.27 12.08 41.56
C LYS A 133 -25.41 11.70 43.03
N MET A 134 -24.30 11.34 43.67
CA MET A 134 -24.26 11.07 45.11
C MET A 134 -24.54 12.34 45.93
N GLY A 135 -23.97 13.47 45.52
CA GLY A 135 -24.24 14.77 46.14
C GLY A 135 -25.72 15.16 46.04
N GLU A 136 -26.30 15.07 44.84
CA GLU A 136 -27.74 15.32 44.61
C GLU A 136 -28.61 14.45 45.54
N LEU A 137 -28.32 13.15 45.64
CA LEU A 137 -29.06 12.23 46.51
C LEU A 137 -28.89 12.55 48.00
N GLN A 138 -27.67 12.86 48.44
CA GLN A 138 -27.41 13.22 49.84
C GLN A 138 -28.13 14.50 50.26
N ASP A 139 -28.23 15.48 49.36
CA ASP A 139 -28.91 16.74 49.64
C ASP A 139 -30.42 16.55 49.73
N THR A 140 -31.01 15.73 48.85
CA THR A 140 -32.43 15.32 48.95
C THR A 140 -32.70 14.60 50.27
N LEU A 141 -31.91 13.58 50.61
CA LEU A 141 -32.09 12.83 51.85
C LEU A 141 -31.94 13.70 53.11
N LYS A 142 -31.03 14.69 53.11
CA LYS A 142 -30.91 15.65 54.21
C LYS A 142 -32.14 16.54 54.33
N SER A 143 -32.66 17.02 53.20
CA SER A 143 -33.90 17.82 53.16
C SER A 143 -35.08 17.03 53.71
N ASP A 144 -35.24 15.78 53.27
CA ASP A 144 -36.29 14.87 53.71
C ASP A 144 -36.22 14.59 55.21
N MET A 145 -35.02 14.27 55.72
CA MET A 145 -34.80 14.10 57.16
C MET A 145 -35.13 15.35 57.97
N ALA A 146 -34.81 16.55 57.46
CA ALA A 146 -35.12 17.80 58.14
C ALA A 146 -36.64 18.04 58.20
N ASN A 147 -37.34 17.81 57.09
CA ASN A 147 -38.80 17.91 56.99
C ASN A 147 -39.49 16.93 57.95
N LEU A 148 -39.08 15.66 57.96
CA LEU A 148 -39.60 14.63 58.87
C LEU A 148 -39.31 14.95 60.34
N SER A 149 -38.12 15.45 60.66
CA SER A 149 -37.76 15.85 62.04
C SER A 149 -38.62 17.02 62.53
N GLN A 150 -38.88 17.99 61.65
CA GLN A 150 -39.75 19.13 61.97
C GLN A 150 -41.20 18.70 62.15
N LEU A 151 -41.67 17.77 61.33
CA LEU A 151 -43.00 17.17 61.45
C LEU A 151 -43.15 16.40 62.78
N ASP A 152 -42.18 15.54 63.14
CA ASP A 152 -42.15 14.82 64.42
C ASP A 152 -42.19 15.76 65.62
N ALA A 153 -41.39 16.84 65.59
CA ALA A 153 -41.38 17.85 66.65
C ALA A 153 -42.74 18.56 66.80
N ASN A 154 -43.39 18.90 65.69
CA ASN A 154 -44.71 19.51 65.68
C ASN A 154 -45.79 18.56 66.23
N LEU A 155 -45.77 17.30 65.81
CA LEU A 155 -46.69 16.27 66.31
C LEU A 155 -46.51 16.02 67.81
N LYS A 156 -45.26 15.93 68.30
CA LYS A 156 -44.97 15.78 69.74
C LYS A 156 -45.49 16.96 70.55
N ARG A 157 -45.28 18.20 70.07
CA ARG A 157 -45.80 19.41 70.72
C ARG A 157 -47.33 19.39 70.79
N LEU A 158 -47.99 19.08 69.67
CA LEU A 158 -49.44 19.00 69.59
C LEU A 158 -49.99 17.92 70.54
N ASN A 159 -49.41 16.72 70.52
CA ASN A 159 -49.81 15.61 71.36
C ASN A 159 -49.69 15.94 72.87
N SER A 160 -48.58 16.59 73.26
CA SER A 160 -48.38 17.04 74.65
C SER A 160 -49.39 18.11 75.07
N ALA A 161 -49.78 19.00 74.15
CA ALA A 161 -50.76 20.05 74.42
C ALA A 161 -52.17 19.46 74.58
N VAL A 162 -52.56 18.53 73.70
CA VAL A 162 -53.86 17.85 73.74
C VAL A 162 -53.97 16.94 74.97
N SER A 163 -52.94 16.17 75.30
CA SER A 163 -52.93 15.22 76.43
C SER A 163 -53.08 15.90 77.80
N ASN A 164 -52.69 17.17 77.92
CA ASN A 164 -52.78 17.94 79.15
C ASN A 164 -54.15 18.64 79.35
N GLN A 165 -55.08 18.54 78.38
CA GLN A 165 -56.33 19.28 78.41
C GLN A 165 -57.48 18.45 79.02
N LYS A 166 -58.09 18.95 80.09
CA LYS A 166 -59.11 18.23 80.88
C LYS A 166 -60.57 18.73 80.71
N ARG A 167 -60.80 19.84 79.99
CA ARG A 167 -62.14 20.45 79.85
C ARG A 167 -62.56 20.56 78.38
N LYS A 168 -63.71 19.99 78.04
CA LYS A 168 -64.37 20.14 76.72
C LYS A 168 -65.08 21.50 76.64
N GLY A 169 -64.85 22.26 75.55
CA GLY A 169 -65.67 23.42 75.17
C GLY A 169 -65.08 24.82 75.38
N ASP A 170 -63.76 24.96 75.54
CA ASP A 170 -63.05 26.26 75.64
C ASP A 170 -62.53 26.68 74.24
N PRO A 171 -62.52 27.99 73.86
CA PRO A 171 -61.76 28.53 72.72
C PRO A 171 -60.38 27.91 72.47
N LEU A 172 -59.68 27.52 73.55
CA LEU A 172 -58.40 26.82 73.47
C LEU A 172 -58.48 25.45 72.75
N THR A 173 -59.60 24.74 72.90
CA THR A 173 -59.87 23.44 72.25
C THR A 173 -60.04 23.61 70.74
N PHE A 174 -60.78 24.65 70.32
CA PHE A 174 -60.97 24.99 68.91
C PHE A 174 -59.65 25.36 68.22
N MET A 175 -58.79 26.13 68.89
CA MET A 175 -57.45 26.46 68.35
C MET A 175 -56.56 25.22 68.21
N MET A 176 -56.66 24.24 69.11
CA MET A 176 -55.92 22.98 68.99
C MET A 176 -56.42 22.13 67.84
N GLU A 177 -57.74 22.06 67.65
CA GLU A 177 -58.38 21.34 66.54
C GLU A 177 -57.99 21.95 65.18
N MET A 178 -57.95 23.29 65.08
CA MET A 178 -57.46 23.95 63.87
C MET A 178 -55.97 23.68 63.60
N LYS A 179 -55.11 23.73 64.63
CA LYS A 179 -53.69 23.38 64.50
C LYS A 179 -53.46 21.92 64.13
N TYR A 180 -54.31 21.02 64.64
CA TYR A 180 -54.30 19.61 64.26
C TYR A 180 -54.55 19.46 62.76
N MET A 181 -55.63 20.07 62.25
CA MET A 181 -55.97 20.00 60.82
C MET A 181 -54.85 20.57 59.93
N GLU A 182 -54.22 21.67 60.35
CA GLU A 182 -53.09 22.28 59.64
C GLU A 182 -51.86 21.35 59.60
N ILE A 183 -51.46 20.78 60.74
CA ILE A 183 -50.32 19.86 60.81
C ILE A 183 -50.61 18.56 60.04
N MET A 184 -51.83 18.05 60.08
CA MET A 184 -52.23 16.86 59.31
C MET A 184 -52.15 17.12 57.80
N HIS A 185 -52.62 18.28 57.33
CA HIS A 185 -52.50 18.64 55.93
C HIS A 185 -51.04 18.76 55.46
N ILE A 186 -50.18 19.36 56.28
CA ILE A 186 -48.74 19.43 56.00
C ILE A 186 -48.11 18.02 56.00
N SER A 187 -48.57 17.13 56.88
CA SER A 187 -48.07 15.75 56.95
C SER A 187 -48.39 14.95 55.70
N GLU A 188 -49.58 15.10 55.13
CA GLU A 188 -49.97 14.44 53.87
C GLU A 188 -49.05 14.88 52.73
N ILE A 189 -48.80 16.18 52.59
CA ILE A 189 -47.91 16.71 51.53
C ILE A 189 -46.49 16.14 51.65
N ILE A 190 -45.91 16.14 52.85
CA ILE A 190 -44.55 15.62 53.07
C ILE A 190 -44.47 14.11 52.79
N LEU A 191 -45.50 13.36 53.18
CA LEU A 191 -45.53 11.91 52.98
C LEU A 191 -45.76 11.53 51.51
N ASP A 192 -46.60 12.27 50.80
CA ASP A 192 -46.81 12.09 49.35
C ASP A 192 -45.51 12.38 48.57
N ASP A 193 -44.79 13.46 48.89
CA ASP A 193 -43.49 13.79 48.28
C ASP A 193 -42.42 12.70 48.52
N LEU A 194 -42.49 12.01 49.67
CA LEU A 194 -41.58 10.91 50.03
C LEU A 194 -41.94 9.59 49.35
N ASP A 195 -43.23 9.32 49.13
CA ASP A 195 -43.68 8.10 48.43
C ASP A 195 -43.34 8.16 46.93
N GLU A 196 -43.29 9.37 46.35
CA GLU A 196 -42.78 9.58 45.00
C GLU A 196 -41.24 9.45 44.91
N SER A 197 -40.51 9.71 46.00
CA SER A 197 -39.04 9.57 46.10
C SER A 197 -38.61 8.15 46.50
N ASN A 198 -39.06 7.14 45.75
CA ASN A 198 -38.64 5.73 45.93
C ASN A 198 -37.15 5.58 46.31
N ASP A 199 -36.84 4.68 47.25
CA ASP A 199 -35.49 4.35 47.73
C ASP A 199 -34.45 4.32 46.58
N ALA A 200 -33.74 5.43 46.42
CA ALA A 200 -32.87 5.62 45.27
C ALA A 200 -31.53 4.91 45.49
N ALA A 201 -31.26 3.88 44.69
CA ALA A 201 -29.99 3.19 44.63
C ALA A 201 -29.19 3.61 43.38
N ILE A 202 -27.93 4.00 43.56
CA ILE A 202 -27.03 4.24 42.44
C ILE A 202 -26.56 2.89 41.90
N THR A 203 -26.83 2.63 40.63
CA THR A 203 -26.37 1.44 39.91
C THR A 203 -25.35 1.84 38.83
N PHE A 204 -24.34 0.99 38.62
CA PHE A 204 -23.34 1.19 37.57
C PHE A 204 -23.49 0.09 36.52
N GLU A 205 -23.81 0.48 35.29
CA GLU A 205 -23.78 -0.40 34.14
C GLU A 205 -22.54 -0.11 33.31
N CYS A 206 -21.66 -1.11 33.20
CA CYS A 206 -20.43 -0.98 32.44
C CYS A 206 -20.72 -0.96 30.94
N ASN A 207 -20.10 -0.01 30.21
CA ASN A 207 -20.14 -0.03 28.75
C ASN A 207 -19.28 -1.18 28.20
N THR A 208 -19.95 -2.24 27.74
CA THR A 208 -19.31 -3.45 27.21
C THR A 208 -18.59 -3.24 25.87
N GLU A 209 -18.88 -2.16 25.14
CA GLU A 209 -18.22 -1.83 23.87
C GLU A 209 -16.72 -1.51 24.07
N ILE A 210 -16.36 -0.92 25.22
CA ILE A 210 -14.97 -0.56 25.54
C ILE A 210 -14.09 -1.82 25.56
N GLY A 211 -14.57 -2.89 26.23
CA GLY A 211 -13.86 -4.16 26.28
C GLY A 211 -13.78 -4.85 24.91
N SER A 212 -14.85 -4.77 24.12
CA SER A 212 -14.89 -5.34 22.76
C SER A 212 -13.91 -4.66 21.82
N VAL A 213 -13.84 -3.33 21.83
CA VAL A 213 -12.92 -2.57 20.95
C VAL A 213 -11.47 -2.83 21.33
N VAL A 214 -11.13 -2.82 22.63
CA VAL A 214 -9.76 -3.09 23.08
C VAL A 214 -9.37 -4.55 22.78
N GLY A 215 -10.29 -5.49 22.98
CA GLY A 215 -10.07 -6.92 22.72
C GLY A 215 -9.90 -7.30 21.25
N GLN A 216 -10.27 -6.42 20.31
CA GLN A 216 -10.08 -6.63 18.87
C GLN A 216 -8.63 -6.39 18.40
N PHE A 217 -7.82 -5.67 19.18
CA PHE A 217 -6.44 -5.38 18.80
C PHE A 217 -5.49 -6.52 19.20
N LEU A 218 -4.89 -7.20 18.22
CA LEU A 218 -3.82 -8.17 18.45
C LEU A 218 -2.45 -7.49 18.67
N THR A 219 -2.23 -6.37 17.99
CA THR A 219 -0.98 -5.57 18.03
C THR A 219 -1.34 -4.08 17.94
N PHE A 220 -0.40 -3.20 18.33
CA PHE A 220 -0.55 -1.74 18.17
C PHE A 220 -0.44 -1.27 16.69
N GLY A 221 -0.04 -2.17 15.79
CA GLY A 221 0.16 -1.90 14.37
C GLY A 221 0.82 -3.08 13.65
N GLU A 222 1.01 -2.93 12.34
CA GLU A 222 1.68 -3.92 11.48
C GLU A 222 3.10 -3.47 11.13
N PHE A 223 4.05 -4.39 11.23
CA PHE A 223 5.44 -4.15 10.81
C PHE A 223 5.64 -4.62 9.38
N PHE A 224 6.23 -3.75 8.55
CA PHE A 224 6.58 -4.09 7.18
C PHE A 224 8.10 -4.09 7.05
N LEU A 225 8.69 -5.27 6.88
CA LEU A 225 10.08 -5.40 6.45
C LEU A 225 10.15 -5.06 4.96
N SER A 226 10.47 -3.81 4.62
CA SER A 226 10.94 -3.50 3.28
C SER A 226 12.36 -4.05 3.15
N LYS A 227 12.47 -5.27 2.63
CA LYS A 227 13.74 -5.68 2.02
C LYS A 227 13.95 -4.77 0.83
N ASN A 228 14.72 -3.71 1.00
CA ASN A 228 15.39 -3.10 -0.14
C ASN A 228 16.13 -4.26 -0.82
N PRO A 229 16.00 -4.44 -2.15
CA PRO A 229 16.87 -5.38 -2.83
C PRO A 229 18.28 -5.07 -2.35
N SER A 230 19.02 -6.12 -1.96
CA SER A 230 20.45 -5.99 -1.86
C SER A 230 20.92 -5.18 -3.07
N MET A 231 21.90 -4.29 -2.91
CA MET A 231 22.83 -4.09 -4.01
C MET A 231 23.44 -5.48 -4.29
N ASN A 232 22.69 -6.41 -4.88
CA ASN A 232 23.18 -7.06 -6.06
C ASN A 232 22.94 -5.97 -7.08
N THR A 233 23.94 -5.11 -7.23
CA THR A 233 24.30 -4.60 -8.53
C THR A 233 24.74 -5.82 -9.36
N GLU A 234 23.83 -6.77 -9.62
CA GLU A 234 23.57 -7.01 -11.02
C GLU A 234 23.17 -5.63 -11.49
N ILE A 235 24.08 -4.98 -12.20
CA ILE A 235 23.79 -3.93 -13.15
C ILE A 235 22.33 -4.15 -13.55
N TYR A 236 21.39 -3.31 -13.06
CA TYR A 236 20.03 -3.32 -13.56
C TYR A 236 20.22 -2.96 -15.01
N ALA A 237 20.36 -4.01 -15.81
CA ALA A 237 20.89 -3.85 -17.13
C ALA A 237 19.79 -3.12 -17.87
N SER A 238 20.17 -1.99 -18.47
CA SER A 238 19.60 -1.60 -19.75
C SER A 238 19.21 -2.87 -20.50
N CYS A 239 17.96 -2.96 -20.92
CA CYS A 239 17.34 -4.05 -21.64
C CYS A 239 18.35 -5.09 -22.17
N ARG A 240 18.45 -6.25 -21.51
CA ARG A 240 19.37 -7.32 -21.98
C ARG A 240 18.85 -8.00 -23.23
N GLU A 241 17.52 -8.07 -23.37
CA GLU A 241 16.83 -8.72 -24.47
C GLU A 241 15.42 -8.12 -24.63
N SER A 242 15.12 -7.62 -25.84
CA SER A 242 13.77 -7.17 -26.22
C SER A 242 13.28 -7.84 -27.50
N GLU A 243 11.97 -8.03 -27.57
CA GLU A 243 11.28 -8.54 -28.75
C GLU A 243 10.14 -7.61 -29.14
N GLU A 244 10.02 -7.31 -30.44
CA GLU A 244 8.89 -6.56 -30.96
C GLU A 244 7.83 -7.51 -31.56
N HIS A 245 6.61 -7.45 -31.04
CA HIS A 245 5.50 -8.32 -31.44
C HIS A 245 4.43 -7.54 -32.20
N GLY A 246 4.13 -7.94 -33.44
CA GLY A 246 3.16 -7.27 -34.30
C GLY A 246 1.71 -7.51 -33.88
N ILE A 247 0.95 -6.43 -33.65
CA ILE A 247 -0.42 -6.50 -33.12
C ILE A 247 -1.48 -5.84 -34.02
N LYS A 248 -1.07 -5.37 -35.19
CA LYS A 248 -1.95 -4.74 -36.16
C LYS A 248 -2.66 -5.80 -37.01
N MET A 249 -3.98 -5.70 -37.13
CA MET A 249 -4.80 -6.53 -38.01
C MET A 249 -4.96 -5.87 -39.40
N SER A 250 -5.36 -6.67 -40.39
CA SER A 250 -5.64 -6.18 -41.75
C SER A 250 -6.71 -5.09 -41.75
N HIS A 251 -6.45 -3.96 -42.42
CA HIS A 251 -7.31 -2.77 -42.54
C HIS A 251 -7.36 -1.80 -41.36
N GLU A 252 -6.52 -1.98 -40.34
CA GLU A 252 -6.45 -1.04 -39.21
C GLU A 252 -5.58 0.20 -39.49
N ARG A 253 -5.80 1.25 -38.70
CA ARG A 253 -4.86 2.38 -38.58
C ARG A 253 -3.61 1.94 -37.82
N VAL A 254 -2.65 2.85 -37.66
CA VAL A 254 -1.51 2.59 -36.76
C VAL A 254 -2.05 2.41 -35.34
N CYS A 255 -1.63 1.34 -34.65
CA CYS A 255 -2.06 1.07 -33.28
C CYS A 255 -1.60 2.16 -32.31
N ASP A 256 -2.39 2.41 -31.27
CA ASP A 256 -2.03 3.29 -30.15
C ASP A 256 -2.43 2.62 -28.83
N ILE A 257 -1.51 1.87 -28.23
CA ILE A 257 -1.83 0.98 -27.11
C ILE A 257 -1.79 1.72 -25.79
N ARG A 258 -2.98 2.11 -25.31
CA ARG A 258 -3.13 2.99 -24.15
C ARG A 258 -3.29 2.29 -22.82
N GLY A 259 -3.58 1.00 -22.83
CA GLY A 259 -3.72 0.20 -21.62
C GLY A 259 -3.42 -1.26 -21.90
N ILE A 260 -2.85 -1.92 -20.90
CA ILE A 260 -2.52 -3.34 -20.91
C ILE A 260 -2.93 -3.91 -19.56
N CYS A 261 -3.59 -5.06 -19.56
CA CYS A 261 -3.81 -5.85 -18.35
C CYS A 261 -3.72 -7.34 -18.65
N GLU A 262 -3.44 -8.13 -17.61
CA GLU A 262 -3.46 -9.58 -17.67
C GLU A 262 -4.58 -10.10 -16.76
N LEU A 263 -5.43 -10.96 -17.31
CA LEU A 263 -6.45 -11.69 -16.55
C LEU A 263 -5.78 -12.76 -15.69
N SER A 264 -6.43 -13.21 -14.62
CA SER A 264 -5.88 -14.22 -13.69
C SER A 264 -5.51 -15.56 -14.34
N ASN A 265 -5.99 -15.82 -15.56
CA ASN A 265 -5.69 -17.02 -16.35
C ASN A 265 -4.48 -16.84 -17.30
N GLY A 266 -3.79 -15.69 -17.31
CA GLY A 266 -2.65 -15.40 -18.17
C GLY A 266 -3.00 -14.77 -19.52
N THR A 267 -4.27 -14.53 -19.78
CA THR A 267 -4.72 -13.87 -21.01
C THR A 267 -4.41 -12.39 -20.93
N LEU A 268 -3.61 -11.90 -21.88
CA LEU A 268 -3.25 -10.49 -21.96
C LEU A 268 -4.24 -9.74 -22.85
N VAL A 269 -4.69 -8.58 -22.38
CA VAL A 269 -5.71 -7.77 -23.07
C VAL A 269 -5.19 -6.35 -23.19
N ILE A 270 -5.22 -5.83 -24.41
CA ILE A 270 -4.72 -4.50 -24.75
C ILE A 270 -5.82 -3.60 -25.28
N ALA A 271 -5.70 -2.30 -25.00
CA ALA A 271 -6.64 -1.29 -25.48
C ALA A 271 -6.01 -0.42 -26.57
N ASP A 272 -6.53 -0.51 -27.80
CA ASP A 272 -6.04 0.19 -28.97
C ASP A 272 -6.91 1.43 -29.27
N ARG A 273 -6.39 2.60 -28.91
CA ARG A 273 -7.13 3.87 -28.96
C ARG A 273 -7.46 4.30 -30.37
N LYS A 274 -6.50 4.23 -31.31
CA LYS A 274 -6.69 4.72 -32.68
C LYS A 274 -7.65 3.86 -33.50
N ASN A 275 -7.76 2.58 -33.12
CA ASN A 275 -8.68 1.62 -33.72
C ASN A 275 -9.97 1.42 -32.89
N SER A 276 -10.17 2.20 -31.82
CA SER A 276 -11.32 2.09 -30.91
C SER A 276 -11.67 0.64 -30.56
N SER A 277 -10.69 -0.15 -30.12
CA SER A 277 -10.89 -1.59 -29.89
C SER A 277 -10.10 -2.10 -28.70
N ILE A 278 -10.52 -3.26 -28.19
CA ILE A 278 -9.69 -4.10 -27.34
C ILE A 278 -9.26 -5.35 -28.11
N LYS A 279 -8.04 -5.81 -27.86
CA LYS A 279 -7.49 -7.01 -28.46
C LYS A 279 -7.07 -7.99 -27.36
N VAL A 280 -7.41 -9.24 -27.56
CA VAL A 280 -7.03 -10.36 -26.69
C VAL A 280 -5.86 -11.07 -27.34
N LEU A 281 -4.81 -11.29 -26.56
CA LEU A 281 -3.56 -11.86 -27.02
C LEU A 281 -3.34 -13.27 -26.42
N ASP A 282 -2.67 -14.13 -27.18
CA ASP A 282 -2.20 -15.42 -26.69
C ASP A 282 -0.86 -15.34 -25.94
N ASN A 283 -0.28 -16.49 -25.62
CA ASN A 283 1.03 -16.59 -24.95
C ASN A 283 2.20 -16.12 -25.82
N ASN A 284 2.01 -16.01 -27.12
CA ASN A 284 3.02 -15.56 -28.08
C ASN A 284 2.70 -14.15 -28.60
N TYR A 285 1.83 -13.38 -27.92
CA TYR A 285 1.43 -12.03 -28.28
C TYR A 285 0.70 -11.90 -29.63
N HIS A 286 0.14 -12.99 -30.17
CA HIS A 286 -0.72 -12.91 -31.35
C HIS A 286 -2.14 -12.51 -30.94
N VAL A 287 -2.76 -11.67 -31.77
CA VAL A 287 -4.17 -11.27 -31.60
C VAL A 287 -5.07 -12.45 -31.93
N VAL A 288 -5.73 -13.01 -30.91
CA VAL A 288 -6.67 -14.13 -31.04
C VAL A 288 -8.13 -13.69 -31.08
N ASN A 289 -8.43 -12.52 -30.51
CA ASN A 289 -9.76 -11.94 -30.55
C ASN A 289 -9.68 -10.41 -30.52
N CYS A 290 -10.67 -9.74 -31.09
CA CYS A 290 -10.77 -8.29 -31.08
C CYS A 290 -12.23 -7.87 -30.96
N MET A 291 -12.50 -6.86 -30.14
CA MET A 291 -13.81 -6.22 -30.04
C MET A 291 -13.67 -4.73 -30.38
N ALA A 292 -14.50 -4.28 -31.31
CA ALA A 292 -14.69 -2.85 -31.55
C ALA A 292 -15.53 -2.21 -30.43
N LEU A 293 -15.12 -1.02 -30.01
CA LEU A 293 -15.77 -0.18 -29.02
C LEU A 293 -16.40 1.04 -29.71
N SER A 294 -17.47 1.57 -29.13
CA SER A 294 -18.13 2.79 -29.61
C SER A 294 -17.24 4.03 -29.50
N PHE A 295 -16.30 4.04 -28.55
CA PHE A 295 -15.42 5.18 -28.27
C PHE A 295 -13.97 4.73 -28.07
N PRO A 296 -12.98 5.60 -28.35
CA PRO A 296 -11.57 5.29 -28.14
C PRO A 296 -11.25 5.00 -26.67
N PRO A 297 -10.63 3.84 -26.36
CA PRO A 297 -10.21 3.54 -24.99
C PRO A 297 -8.98 4.35 -24.59
N ASN A 298 -8.97 4.80 -23.34
CA ASN A 298 -7.83 5.46 -22.71
C ASN A 298 -7.10 4.54 -21.75
N ASP A 299 -7.74 3.55 -21.14
CA ASP A 299 -7.09 2.59 -20.26
C ASP A 299 -7.90 1.31 -20.06
N ILE A 300 -7.24 0.29 -19.49
CA ILE A 300 -7.86 -0.98 -19.14
C ILE A 300 -7.26 -1.54 -17.84
N CYS A 301 -8.09 -2.17 -17.02
CA CYS A 301 -7.61 -2.93 -15.87
C CYS A 301 -8.37 -4.24 -15.70
N CYS A 302 -7.73 -5.21 -15.04
CA CYS A 302 -8.34 -6.47 -14.68
C CYS A 302 -9.32 -6.27 -13.52
N VAL A 303 -10.51 -6.86 -13.60
CA VAL A 303 -11.52 -6.87 -12.53
C VAL A 303 -11.60 -8.25 -11.87
N SER A 304 -11.56 -9.32 -12.67
CA SER A 304 -11.59 -10.71 -12.21
C SER A 304 -10.96 -11.63 -13.25
N SER A 305 -11.02 -12.95 -13.05
CA SER A 305 -10.46 -13.94 -13.97
C SER A 305 -11.02 -13.90 -15.40
N THR A 306 -12.21 -13.33 -15.60
CA THR A 306 -12.84 -13.21 -16.94
C THR A 306 -13.30 -11.80 -17.27
N LYS A 307 -13.11 -10.81 -16.39
CA LYS A 307 -13.64 -9.46 -16.61
C LYS A 307 -12.56 -8.41 -16.58
N VAL A 308 -12.66 -7.47 -17.51
CA VAL A 308 -11.86 -6.25 -17.57
C VAL A 308 -12.77 -5.02 -17.47
N ALA A 309 -12.24 -3.94 -16.91
CA ALA A 309 -12.86 -2.62 -16.96
C ALA A 309 -12.08 -1.73 -17.92
N VAL A 310 -12.76 -1.14 -18.89
CA VAL A 310 -12.18 -0.27 -19.91
C VAL A 310 -12.68 1.15 -19.73
N ALA A 311 -11.75 2.10 -19.60
CA ALA A 311 -12.06 3.53 -19.58
C ALA A 311 -12.12 4.08 -21.00
N VAL A 312 -13.25 4.65 -21.39
CA VAL A 312 -13.45 5.34 -22.67
C VAL A 312 -14.00 6.74 -22.41
N ASN A 313 -13.82 7.67 -23.35
CA ASN A 313 -14.41 9.01 -23.26
C ASN A 313 -15.40 9.23 -24.41
N SER A 314 -16.66 9.52 -24.05
CA SER A 314 -17.70 9.93 -25.00
C SER A 314 -17.66 11.45 -25.20
N MET A 315 -18.57 11.96 -26.04
CA MET A 315 -18.75 13.41 -26.23
C MET A 315 -19.18 14.12 -24.94
N ASN A 316 -19.97 13.45 -24.09
CA ASN A 316 -20.61 14.04 -22.91
C ASN A 316 -19.88 13.76 -21.59
N GLY A 317 -18.79 12.99 -21.60
CA GLY A 317 -18.09 12.60 -20.38
C GLY A 317 -17.20 11.38 -20.56
N GLY A 318 -16.98 10.66 -19.47
CA GLY A 318 -16.28 9.37 -19.44
C GLY A 318 -17.27 8.22 -19.31
N GLN A 319 -16.87 7.03 -19.75
CA GLN A 319 -17.60 5.79 -19.53
C GLN A 319 -16.64 4.69 -19.08
N ILE A 320 -17.10 3.82 -18.19
CA ILE A 320 -16.42 2.57 -17.85
C ILE A 320 -17.24 1.41 -18.38
N LEU A 321 -16.63 0.60 -19.25
CA LEU A 321 -17.22 -0.62 -19.80
C LEU A 321 -16.69 -1.82 -19.03
N ILE A 322 -17.58 -2.62 -18.45
CA ILE A 322 -17.23 -3.94 -17.89
C ILE A 322 -17.41 -4.96 -19.00
N ILE A 323 -16.31 -5.57 -19.42
CA ILE A 323 -16.28 -6.51 -20.55
C ILE A 323 -15.93 -7.89 -20.03
N ASN A 324 -16.78 -8.86 -20.35
CA ASN A 324 -16.52 -10.27 -20.10
C ASN A 324 -15.76 -10.88 -21.27
N ILE A 325 -14.65 -11.54 -20.96
CA ILE A 325 -13.72 -12.17 -21.89
C ILE A 325 -13.72 -13.66 -21.59
N THR A 326 -14.24 -14.42 -22.54
CA THR A 326 -14.21 -15.89 -22.53
C THR A 326 -13.38 -16.38 -23.70
N THR A 327 -13.03 -17.67 -23.71
CA THR A 327 -12.29 -18.29 -24.82
C THR A 327 -12.97 -18.17 -26.17
N LYS A 328 -14.30 -17.99 -26.20
CA LYS A 328 -15.09 -17.91 -27.45
C LYS A 328 -15.55 -16.49 -27.78
N ASN A 329 -15.96 -15.74 -26.77
CA ASN A 329 -16.63 -14.45 -26.96
C ASN A 329 -16.04 -13.37 -26.04
N VAL A 330 -16.01 -12.16 -26.58
CA VAL A 330 -15.78 -10.91 -25.85
C VAL A 330 -17.10 -10.16 -25.91
N THR A 331 -17.69 -9.78 -24.78
CA THR A 331 -18.99 -9.08 -24.72
C THR A 331 -19.01 -8.00 -23.64
N VAL A 332 -19.61 -6.84 -23.93
CA VAL A 332 -19.88 -5.80 -22.92
C VAL A 332 -21.01 -6.28 -22.01
N GLU A 333 -20.76 -6.30 -20.71
CA GLU A 333 -21.74 -6.69 -19.68
C GLU A 333 -22.46 -5.45 -19.14
N ASN A 334 -21.69 -4.46 -18.67
CA ASN A 334 -22.22 -3.22 -18.09
C ASN A 334 -21.50 -2.00 -18.68
N THR A 335 -22.22 -0.88 -18.73
CA THR A 335 -21.68 0.44 -19.08
C THR A 335 -22.09 1.44 -18.01
N TYR A 336 -21.10 2.15 -17.46
CA TYR A 336 -21.31 3.21 -16.47
C TYR A 336 -20.90 4.55 -17.07
N GLU A 337 -21.74 5.57 -16.91
CA GLU A 337 -21.48 6.91 -17.45
C GLU A 337 -21.09 7.90 -16.35
N PHE A 338 -20.12 8.75 -16.65
CA PHE A 338 -19.57 9.74 -15.73
C PHE A 338 -19.52 11.11 -16.40
N LYS A 339 -19.79 12.16 -15.64
CA LYS A 339 -19.70 13.55 -16.13
C LYS A 339 -18.26 14.01 -16.36
N HIS A 340 -17.30 13.39 -15.68
CA HIS A 340 -15.88 13.68 -15.85
C HIS A 340 -15.22 12.72 -16.86
N LYS A 341 -14.07 13.12 -17.40
CA LYS A 341 -13.24 12.25 -18.25
C LYS A 341 -12.62 11.11 -17.43
N CYS A 342 -12.37 9.97 -18.09
CA CYS A 342 -11.70 8.80 -17.53
C CYS A 342 -10.41 8.54 -18.35
N ASN A 343 -9.25 8.81 -17.74
CA ASN A 343 -7.95 8.73 -18.40
C ASN A 343 -7.20 7.45 -18.03
N GLY A 344 -7.12 7.15 -16.75
CA GLY A 344 -6.52 5.95 -16.18
C GLY A 344 -7.47 5.23 -15.24
N ILE A 345 -7.30 3.91 -15.11
CA ILE A 345 -8.20 3.06 -14.33
C ILE A 345 -7.43 1.93 -13.65
N ILE A 346 -7.68 1.72 -12.36
CA ILE A 346 -7.16 0.57 -11.62
C ILE A 346 -8.18 0.04 -10.61
N THR A 347 -8.11 -1.24 -10.33
CA THR A 347 -8.87 -1.89 -9.25
C THR A 347 -7.93 -2.21 -8.10
N SER A 348 -8.45 -2.15 -6.86
CA SER A 348 -7.74 -2.63 -5.67
C SER A 348 -8.30 -3.94 -5.14
N SER A 349 -9.55 -4.24 -5.51
CA SER A 349 -10.30 -5.45 -5.22
C SER A 349 -11.49 -5.47 -6.19
N GLU A 350 -12.26 -6.55 -6.21
CA GLU A 350 -13.46 -6.67 -7.05
C GLU A 350 -14.52 -5.59 -6.76
N TYR A 351 -14.40 -4.85 -5.64
CA TYR A 351 -15.37 -3.86 -5.19
C TYR A 351 -14.85 -2.42 -5.20
N SER A 352 -13.59 -2.18 -5.56
CA SER A 352 -12.97 -0.86 -5.41
C SER A 352 -12.25 -0.44 -6.69
N LEU A 353 -12.70 0.69 -7.26
CA LEU A 353 -12.20 1.24 -8.52
C LEU A 353 -11.62 2.64 -8.29
N PHE A 354 -10.46 2.90 -8.86
CA PHE A 354 -9.86 4.23 -8.90
C PHE A 354 -9.81 4.71 -10.35
N ILE A 355 -10.22 5.96 -10.56
CA ILE A 355 -10.29 6.58 -11.88
C ILE A 355 -9.51 7.89 -11.82
N THR A 356 -8.59 8.10 -12.75
CA THR A 356 -7.96 9.40 -12.95
C THR A 356 -8.71 10.20 -14.01
N THR A 357 -8.88 11.49 -13.74
CA THR A 357 -9.45 12.48 -14.67
C THR A 357 -8.30 13.30 -15.28
N ASN A 358 -8.55 14.53 -15.74
CA ASN A 358 -7.46 15.43 -16.12
C ASN A 358 -6.69 15.99 -14.91
N THR A 359 -7.36 16.12 -13.77
CA THR A 359 -6.87 16.85 -12.60
C THR A 359 -7.06 16.11 -11.28
N ALA A 360 -7.76 14.97 -11.26
CA ALA A 360 -8.12 14.32 -10.00
C ALA A 360 -8.01 12.79 -10.05
N LEU A 361 -7.65 12.20 -8.92
CA LEU A 361 -7.76 10.78 -8.62
C LEU A 361 -9.01 10.54 -7.78
N LEU A 362 -9.98 9.84 -8.34
CA LEU A 362 -11.28 9.57 -7.74
C LEU A 362 -11.39 8.12 -7.28
N HIS A 363 -12.09 7.88 -6.18
CA HIS A 363 -12.37 6.56 -5.65
C HIS A 363 -13.86 6.24 -5.75
N TYR A 364 -14.17 5.08 -6.32
CA TYR A 364 -15.50 4.56 -6.51
C TYR A 364 -15.61 3.14 -5.92
N LYS A 365 -16.81 2.81 -5.47
CA LYS A 365 -17.20 1.44 -5.11
C LYS A 365 -17.91 0.80 -6.28
N MET A 366 -17.41 -0.36 -6.71
CA MET A 366 -17.98 -1.15 -7.80
C MET A 366 -19.24 -1.87 -7.32
N ASN A 367 -20.37 -1.19 -7.42
CA ASN A 367 -21.71 -1.76 -7.24
C ASN A 367 -22.58 -1.44 -8.48
N ALA A 368 -23.86 -1.80 -8.45
CA ALA A 368 -24.77 -1.55 -9.56
C ALA A 368 -24.88 -0.06 -9.96
N ALA A 369 -24.55 0.88 -9.05
CA ALA A 369 -24.63 2.31 -9.28
C ALA A 369 -23.26 2.99 -9.51
N MET A 370 -22.14 2.25 -9.39
CA MET A 370 -20.79 2.80 -9.27
C MET A 370 -20.72 4.00 -8.29
N GLU A 371 -21.00 3.72 -7.01
CA GLU A 371 -21.09 4.74 -5.96
C GLU A 371 -19.77 5.50 -5.77
N PHE A 372 -19.85 6.84 -5.81
CA PHE A 372 -18.71 7.72 -5.55
C PHE A 372 -18.36 7.72 -4.06
N ILE A 373 -17.11 7.41 -3.74
CA ILE A 373 -16.61 7.40 -2.36
C ILE A 373 -15.94 8.73 -2.01
N GLY A 374 -15.13 9.27 -2.93
CA GLY A 374 -14.47 10.56 -2.69
C GLY A 374 -13.34 10.86 -3.66
N THR A 375 -12.86 12.09 -3.58
CA THR A 375 -11.66 12.56 -4.28
C THR A 375 -10.44 12.30 -3.39
N ILE A 376 -9.51 11.46 -3.84
CA ILE A 376 -8.29 11.13 -3.09
C ILE A 376 -7.24 12.23 -3.28
N HIS A 377 -7.13 12.74 -4.51
CA HIS A 377 -6.20 13.80 -4.84
C HIS A 377 -6.76 14.65 -5.97
N GLU A 378 -6.49 15.95 -5.92
CA GLU A 378 -6.80 16.88 -6.98
C GLU A 378 -5.66 17.90 -7.14
N ASP A 379 -5.30 18.16 -8.39
CA ASP A 379 -4.29 19.12 -8.80
C ASP A 379 -4.80 19.88 -10.03
N THR A 380 -5.37 21.05 -9.81
CA THR A 380 -5.90 21.92 -10.87
C THR A 380 -4.87 22.91 -11.40
N SER A 381 -3.59 22.76 -11.06
CA SER A 381 -2.53 23.67 -11.53
C SER A 381 -2.32 23.62 -13.05
N SER A 382 -2.72 22.54 -13.71
CA SER A 382 -2.68 22.40 -15.17
C SER A 382 -3.76 21.44 -15.69
N PHE A 383 -3.96 21.39 -17.02
CA PHE A 383 -5.07 20.65 -17.65
C PHE A 383 -4.85 19.12 -17.76
N LEU A 384 -3.68 18.59 -17.38
CA LEU A 384 -3.35 17.16 -17.40
C LEU A 384 -2.27 16.81 -16.36
N THR A 385 -2.65 16.85 -15.08
CA THR A 385 -1.77 16.64 -13.93
C THR A 385 -1.93 15.27 -13.28
N VAL A 386 -3.03 14.56 -13.56
CA VAL A 386 -3.31 13.23 -13.01
C VAL A 386 -3.65 12.29 -14.17
N ASN A 387 -2.64 11.77 -14.89
CA ASN A 387 -2.87 11.08 -16.16
C ASN A 387 -3.22 9.59 -15.97
N LYS A 388 -2.24 8.76 -15.60
CA LYS A 388 -2.42 7.33 -15.32
C LYS A 388 -2.16 7.04 -13.86
N CYS A 389 -2.71 5.92 -13.38
CA CYS A 389 -2.46 5.45 -12.03
C CYS A 389 -2.07 3.98 -12.00
N ALA A 390 -1.31 3.60 -10.99
CA ALA A 390 -0.98 2.21 -10.68
C ALA A 390 -1.01 2.00 -9.17
N LYS A 391 -1.31 0.78 -8.76
CA LYS A 391 -1.33 0.38 -7.35
C LYS A 391 -0.79 -1.02 -7.22
N ARG A 392 -0.05 -1.26 -6.15
CA ARG A 392 0.35 -2.61 -5.74
C ARG A 392 -0.75 -3.23 -4.88
N THR A 393 -1.06 -4.51 -5.15
CA THR A 393 -2.16 -5.29 -4.55
C THR A 393 -2.27 -5.15 -3.02
N ASN A 394 -1.15 -5.04 -2.30
CA ASN A 394 -1.13 -5.07 -0.83
C ASN A 394 -0.73 -3.73 -0.16
N ARG A 395 -0.73 -2.60 -0.89
CA ARG A 395 -0.35 -1.29 -0.31
C ARG A 395 -1.49 -0.27 -0.34
N GLN A 396 -1.47 0.67 0.60
CA GLN A 396 -2.42 1.80 0.67
C GLN A 396 -1.99 3.01 -0.18
N LYS A 397 -1.01 2.85 -1.08
CA LYS A 397 -0.46 3.93 -1.90
C LYS A 397 -0.82 3.72 -3.38
N VAL A 398 -1.14 4.81 -4.07
CA VAL A 398 -1.42 4.88 -5.51
C VAL A 398 -0.35 5.76 -6.15
N TYR A 399 0.23 5.28 -7.24
CA TYR A 399 1.23 6.01 -8.01
C TYR A 399 0.55 6.66 -9.20
N VAL A 400 0.84 7.93 -9.46
CA VAL A 400 0.19 8.71 -10.52
C VAL A 400 1.23 9.39 -11.39
N THR A 401 1.06 9.33 -12.71
CA THR A 401 1.86 10.11 -13.65
C THR A 401 1.30 11.53 -13.78
N ASN A 402 2.12 12.53 -13.45
CA ASN A 402 1.81 13.93 -13.65
C ASN A 402 2.42 14.42 -14.96
N TYR A 403 1.61 14.32 -16.01
CA TYR A 403 2.05 14.51 -17.39
C TYR A 403 2.62 15.90 -17.66
N ASN A 404 1.96 16.96 -17.18
CA ASN A 404 2.39 18.34 -17.45
C ASN A 404 3.52 18.82 -16.53
N HIS A 405 3.70 18.22 -15.35
CA HIS A 405 4.80 18.58 -14.45
C HIS A 405 6.03 17.67 -14.58
N ASN A 406 5.98 16.64 -15.43
CA ASN A 406 7.08 15.68 -15.58
C ASN A 406 7.44 15.01 -14.23
N GLN A 407 6.42 14.52 -13.50
CA GLN A 407 6.60 13.90 -12.19
C GLN A 407 5.86 12.57 -12.07
N VAL A 408 6.34 11.75 -11.13
CA VAL A 408 5.61 10.60 -10.61
C VAL A 408 5.27 10.88 -9.16
N LEU A 409 3.98 10.87 -8.85
CA LEU A 409 3.47 11.12 -7.51
C LEU A 409 3.18 9.80 -6.81
N GLU A 410 3.52 9.73 -5.53
CA GLU A 410 3.05 8.69 -4.62
C GLU A 410 1.97 9.30 -3.72
N ILE A 411 0.77 8.71 -3.75
CA ILE A 411 -0.41 9.25 -3.08
C ILE A 411 -0.95 8.21 -2.11
N SER A 412 -1.00 8.54 -0.82
CA SER A 412 -1.65 7.70 0.18
C SER A 412 -3.18 7.71 0.03
N ARG A 413 -3.85 6.69 0.56
CA ARG A 413 -5.33 6.65 0.59
C ARG A 413 -5.97 7.84 1.31
N ASN A 414 -5.25 8.49 2.23
CA ASN A 414 -5.73 9.67 2.96
C ASN A 414 -5.49 10.98 2.18
N GLY A 415 -4.95 10.90 0.96
CA GLY A 415 -4.71 12.04 0.08
C GLY A 415 -3.38 12.76 0.30
N THR A 416 -2.58 12.34 1.29
CA THR A 416 -1.19 12.82 1.43
C THR A 416 -0.39 12.43 0.20
N LYS A 417 0.26 13.42 -0.42
CA LYS A 417 1.06 13.25 -1.64
C LYS A 417 2.54 13.48 -1.35
N GLU A 418 3.38 12.66 -1.95
CA GLU A 418 4.83 12.83 -2.01
C GLU A 418 5.26 12.73 -3.47
N VAL A 419 6.27 13.51 -3.85
CA VAL A 419 6.86 13.40 -5.18
C VAL A 419 7.88 12.27 -5.12
N LEU A 420 7.55 11.14 -5.74
CA LEU A 420 8.42 9.97 -5.73
C LEU A 420 9.67 10.21 -6.58
N HIS A 421 9.48 10.81 -7.75
CA HIS A 421 10.57 11.03 -8.69
C HIS A 421 10.32 12.26 -9.55
N VAL A 422 11.38 13.05 -9.69
CA VAL A 422 11.50 14.18 -10.61
C VAL A 422 12.86 14.03 -11.27
N ASP A 423 12.88 13.94 -12.59
CA ASP A 423 14.12 13.87 -13.35
C ASP A 423 13.96 14.65 -14.66
N TYR A 424 15.08 15.14 -15.20
CA TYR A 424 15.15 15.75 -16.52
C TYR A 424 14.72 14.78 -17.62
N ASP A 425 14.92 13.48 -17.42
CA ASP A 425 14.58 12.43 -18.40
C ASP A 425 13.07 12.09 -18.43
N LEU A 426 12.30 12.56 -17.45
CA LEU A 426 10.88 12.25 -17.28
C LEU A 426 9.98 13.13 -18.16
N VAL A 427 10.18 13.11 -19.46
CA VAL A 427 9.45 14.00 -20.39
C VAL A 427 8.13 13.36 -20.83
N ASN A 428 7.02 13.94 -20.38
CA ASN A 428 5.65 13.49 -20.64
C ASN A 428 5.38 12.03 -20.18
N PRO A 429 5.34 11.79 -18.86
CA PRO A 429 5.06 10.47 -18.33
C PRO A 429 3.62 10.04 -18.67
N THR A 430 3.49 8.91 -19.36
CA THR A 430 2.22 8.35 -19.84
C THR A 430 1.80 7.16 -18.99
N GLY A 431 2.33 5.99 -19.29
CA GLY A 431 2.04 4.71 -18.63
C GLY A 431 2.76 4.58 -17.29
N VAL A 432 2.11 3.91 -16.33
CA VAL A 432 2.71 3.52 -15.05
C VAL A 432 2.24 2.15 -14.62
N HIS A 433 3.12 1.36 -14.01
CA HIS A 433 2.80 0.09 -13.39
C HIS A 433 3.68 -0.14 -12.17
N VAL A 434 3.23 -0.95 -11.21
CA VAL A 434 4.01 -1.27 -10.00
C VAL A 434 4.23 -2.77 -9.93
N THR A 435 5.49 -3.19 -9.82
CA THR A 435 5.86 -4.61 -9.70
C THR A 435 5.52 -5.14 -8.30
N GLU A 436 5.50 -6.46 -8.14
CA GLU A 436 5.34 -7.09 -6.82
C GLU A 436 6.52 -6.81 -5.88
N LEU A 437 7.65 -6.32 -6.37
CA LEU A 437 8.76 -5.86 -5.53
C LEU A 437 8.57 -4.40 -5.09
N GLY A 438 7.60 -3.69 -5.67
CA GLY A 438 7.34 -2.28 -5.39
C GLY A 438 8.14 -1.31 -6.25
N GLN A 439 8.76 -1.79 -7.33
CA GLN A 439 9.38 -0.91 -8.33
C GLN A 439 8.28 -0.29 -9.20
N VAL A 440 8.44 0.98 -9.55
CA VAL A 440 7.49 1.72 -10.37
C VAL A 440 8.04 1.83 -11.80
N LEU A 441 7.39 1.17 -12.74
CA LEU A 441 7.70 1.25 -14.16
C LEU A 441 6.95 2.42 -14.78
N VAL A 442 7.63 3.26 -15.56
CA VAL A 442 7.06 4.48 -16.14
C VAL A 442 7.45 4.63 -17.60
N CYS A 443 6.47 4.90 -18.46
CA CYS A 443 6.71 5.25 -19.85
C CYS A 443 6.85 6.76 -20.00
N ASN A 444 7.87 7.20 -20.75
CA ASN A 444 8.04 8.59 -21.13
C ASN A 444 7.85 8.73 -22.64
N SER A 445 6.71 9.28 -23.05
CA SER A 445 6.30 9.26 -24.45
C SER A 445 7.18 10.11 -25.36
N SER A 446 7.75 11.20 -24.84
CA SER A 446 8.53 12.15 -25.65
C SER A 446 10.00 11.77 -25.71
N SER A 447 10.56 11.23 -24.62
CA SER A 447 11.95 10.75 -24.59
C SER A 447 12.12 9.32 -25.13
N ASN A 448 11.02 8.61 -25.44
CA ASN A 448 11.04 7.22 -25.92
C ASN A 448 11.78 6.29 -24.93
N THR A 449 11.53 6.45 -23.64
CA THR A 449 12.14 5.61 -22.60
C THR A 449 11.10 4.93 -21.72
N VAL A 450 11.51 3.80 -21.16
CA VAL A 450 10.85 3.15 -20.03
C VAL A 450 11.79 3.21 -18.84
N LEU A 451 11.36 3.90 -17.79
CA LEU A 451 12.10 4.01 -16.53
C LEU A 451 11.60 2.98 -15.53
N MET A 452 12.51 2.49 -14.69
CA MET A 452 12.19 1.84 -13.44
C MET A 452 12.64 2.73 -12.29
N ILE A 453 11.71 3.02 -11.39
CA ILE A 453 11.94 3.85 -10.21
C ILE A 453 11.88 2.96 -8.97
N ASP A 454 12.92 3.01 -8.15
CA ASP A 454 12.96 2.27 -6.89
C ASP A 454 12.12 2.94 -5.78
N GLY A 455 12.03 2.29 -4.62
CA GLY A 455 11.27 2.83 -3.47
C GLY A 455 11.89 4.07 -2.82
N GLN A 456 13.09 4.49 -3.24
CA GLN A 456 13.76 5.71 -2.79
C GLN A 456 13.63 6.85 -3.81
N GLY A 457 13.00 6.59 -4.95
CA GLY A 457 12.86 7.58 -6.02
C GLY A 457 14.05 7.63 -6.97
N HIS A 458 14.97 6.66 -6.97
CA HIS A 458 16.02 6.59 -7.99
C HIS A 458 15.46 5.97 -9.27
N GLY A 459 15.58 6.70 -10.38
CA GLY A 459 15.21 6.23 -11.72
C GLY A 459 16.38 5.54 -12.41
N THR A 460 16.09 4.49 -13.17
CA THR A 460 17.03 3.85 -14.10
C THR A 460 16.32 3.62 -15.43
N VAL A 461 16.97 3.98 -16.54
CA VAL A 461 16.47 3.67 -17.88
C VAL A 461 16.57 2.18 -18.13
N LEU A 462 15.40 1.55 -18.27
CA LEU A 462 15.26 0.11 -18.46
C LEU A 462 15.25 -0.23 -19.95
N ALA A 463 14.64 0.60 -20.79
CA ALA A 463 14.73 0.51 -22.23
C ALA A 463 14.60 1.89 -22.88
N ASP A 464 15.23 2.07 -24.04
CA ASP A 464 15.15 3.30 -24.84
C ASP A 464 14.84 3.04 -26.32
N MET A 465 15.00 4.08 -27.14
CA MET A 465 14.74 4.03 -28.57
C MET A 465 15.56 2.97 -29.31
N MET A 466 16.80 2.71 -28.88
CA MET A 466 17.69 1.70 -29.46
C MET A 466 17.18 0.28 -29.18
N ASP A 467 16.49 0.09 -28.06
CA ASP A 467 15.85 -1.17 -27.69
C ASP A 467 14.49 -1.39 -28.37
N GLY A 468 14.01 -0.42 -29.15
CA GLY A 468 12.74 -0.48 -29.88
C GLY A 468 11.61 0.32 -29.25
N VAL A 469 11.87 1.10 -28.19
CA VAL A 469 10.86 1.96 -27.56
C VAL A 469 10.49 3.13 -28.49
N LYS A 470 9.20 3.27 -28.80
CA LYS A 470 8.65 4.23 -29.78
C LYS A 470 7.34 4.80 -29.27
N HIS A 471 7.39 6.01 -28.71
CA HIS A 471 6.26 6.71 -28.09
C HIS A 471 5.45 5.82 -27.15
N PRO A 472 6.07 5.32 -26.06
CA PRO A 472 5.42 4.40 -25.15
C PRO A 472 4.26 5.09 -24.43
N GLN A 473 3.14 4.38 -24.28
CA GLN A 473 1.88 4.89 -23.74
C GLN A 473 1.37 4.09 -22.53
N SER A 474 1.73 2.81 -22.45
CA SER A 474 1.35 1.93 -21.35
C SER A 474 2.46 0.92 -21.07
N VAL A 475 2.55 0.47 -19.83
CA VAL A 475 3.49 -0.56 -19.40
C VAL A 475 2.77 -1.50 -18.44
N TYR A 476 3.11 -2.79 -18.50
CA TYR A 476 2.57 -3.81 -17.62
C TYR A 476 3.65 -4.84 -17.31
N TYR A 477 3.75 -5.27 -16.05
CA TYR A 477 4.61 -6.37 -15.66
C TYR A 477 3.78 -7.64 -15.53
N SER A 478 3.99 -8.61 -16.42
CA SER A 478 3.36 -9.93 -16.31
C SER A 478 4.13 -10.77 -15.31
N LYS A 479 3.54 -10.99 -14.13
CA LYS A 479 4.12 -11.87 -13.11
C LYS A 479 4.20 -13.32 -13.60
N MET A 480 3.22 -13.77 -14.37
CA MET A 480 3.19 -15.16 -14.85
C MET A 480 4.30 -15.44 -15.86
N ARG A 481 4.72 -14.42 -16.63
CA ARG A 481 5.75 -14.55 -17.65
C ARG A 481 7.12 -14.05 -17.18
N GLY A 482 7.17 -13.18 -16.17
CA GLY A 482 8.40 -12.53 -15.72
C GLY A 482 8.89 -11.46 -16.70
N GLU A 483 7.97 -10.83 -17.43
CA GLU A 483 8.29 -9.96 -18.57
C GLU A 483 7.59 -8.60 -18.44
N ILE A 484 8.21 -7.55 -18.98
CA ILE A 484 7.61 -6.22 -19.08
C ILE A 484 7.06 -6.04 -20.49
N VAL A 485 5.78 -5.74 -20.61
CA VAL A 485 5.10 -5.47 -21.86
C VAL A 485 4.84 -3.98 -21.97
N VAL A 486 5.37 -3.37 -23.03
CA VAL A 486 5.24 -1.94 -23.31
C VAL A 486 4.31 -1.74 -24.50
N GLY A 487 3.22 -1.01 -24.24
CA GLY A 487 2.27 -0.55 -25.23
C GLY A 487 2.70 0.78 -25.80
N GLN A 488 2.66 0.88 -27.13
CA GLN A 488 3.32 1.92 -27.89
C GLN A 488 2.38 2.52 -28.93
N SER A 489 2.66 3.75 -29.36
CA SER A 489 1.99 4.34 -30.54
C SER A 489 2.60 3.83 -31.85
N CYS A 490 2.79 2.52 -31.96
CA CYS A 490 3.26 1.83 -33.14
C CYS A 490 2.52 0.49 -33.30
N ASN A 491 2.67 -0.19 -34.44
CA ASN A 491 1.97 -1.45 -34.74
C ASN A 491 2.49 -2.66 -33.94
N ARG A 492 3.33 -2.42 -32.93
CA ARG A 492 4.09 -3.45 -32.21
C ARG A 492 4.05 -3.21 -30.71
N LEU A 493 3.95 -4.29 -29.94
CA LEU A 493 4.31 -4.29 -28.52
C LEU A 493 5.80 -4.51 -28.41
N LEU A 494 6.44 -3.89 -27.41
CA LEU A 494 7.79 -4.25 -27.01
C LEU A 494 7.70 -5.12 -25.76
N VAL A 495 8.35 -6.28 -25.79
CA VAL A 495 8.44 -7.20 -24.65
C VAL A 495 9.88 -7.22 -24.20
N ILE A 496 10.12 -6.83 -22.96
CA ILE A 496 11.44 -6.79 -22.35
C ILE A 496 11.55 -7.97 -21.38
N LYS A 497 12.60 -8.79 -21.56
CA LYS A 497 12.85 -10.02 -20.80
C LYS A 497 14.03 -9.86 -19.85
N ASN A 498 14.05 -10.65 -18.77
CA ASN A 498 15.17 -10.76 -17.84
C ASN A 498 15.60 -9.44 -17.15
N CYS A 499 14.65 -8.56 -16.80
CA CYS A 499 14.93 -7.22 -16.28
C CYS A 499 14.65 -7.00 -14.78
N ILE A 500 13.97 -7.93 -14.08
CA ILE A 500 13.55 -7.76 -12.68
C ILE A 500 13.81 -9.03 -11.87
#